data_AF-A0A4Q3S185-F1
#
_entry.id   AF-A0A4Q3S185-F1
#
_cell.length_a   1.000
_cell.length_b   1.000
_cell.length_c   1.000
_cell.angle_alpha   90.00
_cell.angle_beta   90.00
_cell.angle_gamma   90.00
#
_symmetry.space_group_name_H-M   'P 1'
#
loop_
_entity.id
_entity.type
_entity.pdbx_description
1 polymer ?
#
loop_
_entity_poly.entity_id
_entity_poly.type
_entity_poly.pdbx_seq_one_letter_code
_entity_poly.pdbx_strand_id
1 'polypeptide(L)' 'MDNPFTAHPHAVGETYPQHFRASWGVGLTLLAAGLACLVHGLVPALFKTTGSRTIARLNARLTGRKPDGAGYGDWTGAGV' A
#
# COMPACT_ATOMS: atom_id res chain seq x y z
N MET A 1 17.81 19.25 -12.12
CA MET A 1 17.35 17.85 -12.21
C MET A 1 16.76 17.51 -10.87
N ASP A 2 15.44 17.35 -10.79
CA ASP A 2 14.77 17.02 -9.53
C ASP A 2 15.01 15.54 -9.23
N ASN A 3 15.61 15.25 -8.08
CA ASN A 3 15.88 13.89 -7.66
C ASN A 3 14.57 13.28 -7.13
N PRO A 4 13.95 12.30 -7.82
CA PRO A 4 12.67 11.71 -7.40
C PRO A 4 12.75 11.04 -6.03
N PHE A 5 13.93 10.62 -5.58
CA PHE A 5 14.16 10.03 -4.27
C PHE A 5 14.16 11.06 -3.13
N THR A 6 14.26 12.35 -3.42
CA THR A 6 14.16 13.42 -2.40
C THR A 6 12.97 14.34 -2.64
N ALA A 7 12.63 14.62 -3.90
CA ALA A 7 11.50 15.47 -4.27
C ALA A 7 10.15 14.86 -3.88
N HIS A 8 9.96 13.55 -4.07
CA HIS A 8 8.70 12.88 -3.74
C HIS A 8 8.46 12.75 -2.23
N PRO A 9 9.42 12.26 -1.42
CA PRO A 9 9.24 12.24 0.04
C PRO A 9 9.04 13.64 0.64
N HIS A 10 9.77 14.65 0.15
CA HIS A 10 9.59 16.03 0.61
C HIS A 10 8.21 16.60 0.24
N ALA A 11 7.63 16.22 -0.90
CA ALA A 11 6.29 16.65 -1.29
C ALA A 11 5.19 16.12 -0.36
N VAL A 12 5.44 15.00 0.34
CA VAL A 12 4.55 14.43 1.37
C VAL A 12 5.02 14.65 2.80
N GLY A 13 6.09 15.43 3.00
CA GLY A 13 6.63 15.73 4.33
C GLY A 13 7.33 14.55 5.03
N GLU A 14 7.70 13.50 4.30
CA GLU A 14 8.41 12.33 4.83
C GLU A 14 9.90 12.37 4.46
N THR A 15 10.76 11.80 5.32
CA THR A 15 12.14 11.51 4.92
C THR A 15 12.16 10.29 4.00
N TYR A 16 13.11 10.22 3.05
CA TYR A 16 13.27 9.06 2.16
C TYR A 16 13.21 7.68 2.86
N PRO A 17 13.92 7.43 3.99
CA PRO A 17 13.82 6.13 4.68
C PRO A 17 12.45 5.86 5.31
N GLN A 18 11.72 6.88 5.75
CA GLN A 18 10.33 6.72 6.25
C GLN A 18 9.40 6.31 5.12
N HIS A 19 9.48 7.03 3.99
CA HIS A 19 8.69 6.75 2.80
C HIS A 19 8.99 5.36 2.24
N PHE A 20 10.28 5.04 2.06
CA PHE A 20 10.74 3.73 1.62
C PHE A 20 10.20 2.60 2.50
N ARG A 21 10.29 2.72 3.83
CA ARG A 21 9.77 1.70 4.76
C ARG A 21 8.25 1.56 4.66
N ALA A 22 7.53 2.66 4.50
CA ALA A 22 6.08 2.65 4.35
C ALA A 22 5.67 1.93 3.05
N SER A 23 6.26 2.31 1.92
CA SER A 23 5.98 1.72 0.61
C SER A 23 6.35 0.24 0.56
N TRP A 24 7.52 -0.13 1.07
CA TRP A 24 7.94 -1.54 1.15
C TRP A 24 7.05 -2.37 2.07
N GLY A 25 6.62 -1.82 3.21
CA GLY A 25 5.69 -2.49 4.11
C GLY A 25 4.34 -2.78 3.44
N VAL A 26 3.82 -1.83 2.66
CA VAL A 26 2.60 -2.01 1.87
C VAL A 26 2.80 -3.06 0.78
N GLY A 27 3.87 -2.95 -0.01
CA GLY A 27 4.18 -3.88 -1.11
C GLY A 27 4.34 -5.33 -0.64
N LEU A 28 5.13 -5.57 0.41
CA LEU A 28 5.33 -6.92 0.96
C LEU A 28 4.03 -7.52 1.51
N THR A 29 3.18 -6.70 2.14
CA THR A 29 1.88 -7.16 2.66
C THR A 29 0.92 -7.51 1.52
N LEU A 30 0.93 -6.75 0.42
CA LEU A 30 0.15 -7.06 -0.79
C LEU A 30 0.63 -8.35 -1.45
N LEU A 31 1.94 -8.57 -1.56
CA LEU A 31 2.50 -9.82 -2.08
C LEU A 31 2.07 -11.02 -1.25
N ALA A 32 2.12 -10.91 0.08
CA ALA A 32 1.65 -11.96 0.98
C ALA A 32 0.14 -12.22 0.83
N ALA A 33 -0.68 -11.17 0.69
CA ALA A 33 -2.11 -11.30 0.46
C ALA A 33 -2.42 -11.97 -0.90
N GLY A 34 -1.70 -11.59 -1.95
CA GLY A 34 -1.79 -12.18 -3.28
C GLY A 34 -1.42 -13.66 -3.26
N LEU A 35 -0.31 -14.02 -2.61
CA LEU A 35 0.10 -15.40 -2.44
C LEU A 35 -0.96 -16.21 -1.66
N ALA A 36 -1.54 -15.64 -0.60
CA ALA A 36 -2.62 -16.29 0.13
C ALA A 36 -3.86 -16.53 -0.75
N CYS A 37 -4.21 -15.60 -1.65
CA CYS A 37 -5.28 -15.79 -2.64
C CYS A 37 -4.95 -16.88 -3.65
N LEU A 38 -3.71 -16.95 -4.15
CA LEU A 38 -3.27 -17.99 -5.08
C LEU A 38 -3.33 -19.37 -4.43
N VAL A 39 -2.81 -19.50 -3.21
CA VAL A 39 -2.88 -20.75 -2.44
C VAL A 39 -4.33 -21.13 -2.15
N HIS A 40 -5.20 -20.16 -1.83
CA HIS A 40 -6.63 -20.41 -1.66
C HIS A 40 -7.29 -20.92 -2.96
N GLY A 41 -6.91 -20.37 -4.11
CA GLY A 41 -7.40 -20.83 -5.42
C GLY A 41 -6.98 -22.26 -5.74
N LEU A 42 -5.81 -22.70 -5.28
CA LEU A 42 -5.34 -24.08 -5.40
C LEU A 42 -5.97 -25.01 -4.35
N VAL A 43 -6.13 -24.52 -3.12
CA VAL A 43 -6.64 -25.27 -1.97
C VAL A 43 -7.71 -24.43 -1.26
N PRO A 44 -9.00 -24.61 -1.62
CA PRO A 44 -10.10 -23.78 -1.09
C PRO A 44 -10.28 -23.82 0.43
N ALA A 45 -9.72 -24.85 1.08
CA ALA A 45 -9.76 -24.97 2.54
C ALA A 45 -8.80 -23.98 3.25
N LEU A 46 -7.73 -23.54 2.59
CA LEU A 46 -6.70 -22.66 3.17
C LEU A 46 -7.00 -21.18 2.89
N PHE A 47 -6.62 -20.29 3.81
CA PHE A 47 -6.65 -18.83 3.61
C PHE A 47 -7.99 -18.18 3.20
N LYS A 48 -9.13 -18.83 3.49
CA LYS A 48 -10.50 -18.41 3.10
C LYS A 48 -10.82 -16.92 3.23
N THR A 49 -10.28 -16.24 4.24
CA THR A 49 -10.52 -14.81 4.50
C THR A 49 -9.23 -14.00 4.62
N THR A 50 -8.07 -14.63 4.44
CA THR A 50 -6.77 -13.97 4.68
C THR A 50 -6.48 -12.93 3.61
N GLY A 51 -6.70 -13.24 2.33
CA GLY A 51 -6.53 -12.29 1.24
C GLY A 51 -7.41 -11.05 1.41
N SER A 52 -8.73 -11.26 1.47
CA SER A 52 -9.71 -10.16 1.56
C SER A 52 -9.54 -9.28 2.81
N ARG A 53 -9.30 -9.87 3.99
CA ARG A 53 -9.04 -9.09 5.22
C ARG A 53 -7.75 -8.28 5.12
N THR A 54 -6.71 -8.86 4.52
CA THR A 54 -5.41 -8.17 4.38
C THR A 54 -5.54 -6.98 3.44
N ILE A 55 -6.23 -7.15 2.30
CA ILE A 55 -6.52 -6.06 1.36
C ILE A 55 -7.38 -4.99 2.02
N ALA A 56 -8.43 -5.36 2.76
CA ALA A 56 -9.28 -4.41 3.48
C ALA A 56 -8.48 -3.58 4.51
N ARG A 57 -7.59 -4.24 5.26
CA ARG A 57 -6.70 -3.56 6.23
C ARG A 57 -5.71 -2.62 5.54
N LEU A 58 -5.16 -3.03 4.40
CA LEU A 58 -4.28 -2.21 3.57
C LEU A 58 -5.00 -0.98 3.03
N ASN A 59 -6.20 -1.19 2.47
CA ASN A 59 -7.04 -0.11 1.97
C ASN A 59 -7.30 0.93 3.07
N ALA A 60 -7.76 0.49 4.26
CA ALA A 60 -8.01 1.38 5.39
C ALA A 60 -6.76 2.19 5.82
N ARG A 61 -5.56 1.57 5.76
CA ARG A 61 -4.29 2.24 6.06
C ARG A 61 -3.93 3.30 5.03
N LEU A 62 -4.24 3.07 3.75
CA LEU A 62 -3.97 4.00 2.66
C LEU A 62 -4.98 5.14 2.63
N THR A 63 -6.27 4.86 2.84
CA THR A 63 -7.30 5.90 2.91
C THR A 63 -7.10 6.86 4.08
N GLY A 64 -6.57 6.40 5.21
CA GLY A 64 -6.19 7.27 6.34
C GLY A 64 -4.95 8.13 6.10
N ARG A 65 -4.21 7.93 5.00
CA ARG A 65 -3.04 8.74 4.59
C ARG A 65 -3.35 9.72 3.46
N LYS A 66 -4.55 9.64 2.90
CA LYS A 66 -4.99 10.47 1.78
C LYS A 66 -5.23 11.91 2.26
N PRO A 67 -4.92 12.94 1.45
CA PRO A 67 -5.36 14.31 1.71
C PRO A 67 -6.89 14.39 1.83
N ASP A 68 -7.38 15.35 2.63
CA ASP A 68 -8.83 15.60 2.76
C ASP A 68 -9.44 15.96 1.38
N GLY A 69 -10.57 15.34 1.01
CA GLY A 69 -11.29 15.59 -0.25
C GLY A 69 -10.93 14.66 -1.41
N ALA A 70 -9.66 14.28 -1.53
CA ALA A 70 -9.18 12.95 -1.92
C ALA A 70 -10.07 11.95 -2.74
N GLY A 71 -10.37 12.01 -4.03
CA GLY A 71 -11.08 10.93 -4.76
C GLY A 71 -10.28 9.61 -4.92
N TYR A 72 -10.92 8.48 -5.23
CA TYR A 72 -10.18 7.30 -5.72
C TYR A 72 -9.61 7.62 -7.10
N GLY A 73 -8.32 7.94 -7.17
CA GLY A 73 -7.64 8.30 -8.42
C GLY A 73 -7.05 9.72 -8.46
N ASP A 74 -7.28 10.56 -7.45
CA ASP A 74 -6.65 11.89 -7.34
C ASP A 74 -5.37 11.88 -6.47
N TRP A 75 -4.71 10.72 -6.36
CA TRP A 75 -3.46 10.51 -5.61
C TRP A 75 -2.26 11.22 -6.27
N THR A 76 -2.44 12.47 -6.73
CA THR A 76 -1.39 13.32 -7.26
C THR A 76 -0.45 13.71 -6.13
N GLY A 77 0.49 12.83 -5.83
CA GLY A 77 1.59 13.06 -4.90
C GLY A 77 1.54 12.29 -3.58
N ALA A 78 0.42 11.64 -3.20
CA ALA A 78 0.23 11.04 -1.87
C ALA A 78 0.06 9.50 -1.85
N GLY A 79 0.59 8.82 -2.87
CA GLY A 79 0.68 7.36 -2.88
C GLY A 79 1.90 6.86 -2.12
N VAL A 80 1.83 5.62 -1.61
CA VAL A 80 3.02 4.81 -1.33
C VAL A 80 3.72 4.40 -2.61
#